data_AF-A0AA35WK93-F1
#
_entry.id   AF-A0AA35WK93-F1
#
_cell.length_a   1.000
_cell.length_b   1.000
_cell.length_c   1.000
_cell.angle_alpha   90.00
_cell.angle_beta   90.00
_cell.angle_gamma   90.00
#
_symmetry.space_group_name_H-M   'P 1'
#
loop_
_entity.id
_entity.type
_entity.pdbx_description
1 polymer ?
#
loop_
_entity_poly.entity_id
_entity_poly.type
_entity_poly.pdbx_seq_one_letter_code
_entity_poly.pdbx_strand_id
1 'polypeptide(L)'
;MIAGERFEEAAEVGRRQVRNGAHILDVCLQDPDRDETSDVIKFLDQLNRRVKAPIMIDSTDASVIEESLKRLQGKSIINSINLEDGEERFQRVVPLARRYGAALVVGCIDDDPNQAQAITRERKLEIAQRSHRLLTENYGVAEEDIIFDPLTKTVLGVSNVSFGLPAAGREVFNSVFLYHCTQAGLDMAIVNSEMMRGTPSIPEETHTV
;
A
#
# COMPACT_ATOMS: atom_id res chain seq x y z
N MET A 1 15.92 7.93 -9.94
CA MET A 1 17.04 7.03 -9.61
C MET A 1 16.98 5.76 -10.44
N ILE A 2 15.88 5.01 -10.39
CA ILE A 2 15.63 3.79 -11.17
C ILE A 2 15.86 4.00 -12.68
N ALA A 3 15.26 5.03 -13.28
CA ALA A 3 15.46 5.35 -14.70
C ALA A 3 16.94 5.62 -15.12
N GLY A 4 17.81 5.97 -14.18
CA GLY A 4 19.25 6.14 -14.40
C GLY A 4 20.09 4.98 -13.85
N GLU A 5 19.46 3.81 -13.63
CA GLU A 5 20.03 2.58 -13.06
C GLU A 5 20.77 2.74 -11.72
N ARG A 6 20.47 3.81 -10.95
CA ARG A 6 21.09 4.09 -9.64
C ARG A 6 20.40 3.29 -8.51
N PHE A 7 20.35 1.96 -8.65
CA PHE A 7 19.62 1.06 -7.75
C PHE A 7 20.15 1.06 -6.31
N GLU A 8 21.46 1.17 -6.12
CA GLU A 8 22.07 1.25 -4.78
C GLU A 8 21.65 2.52 -4.02
N GLU A 9 21.61 3.67 -4.68
CA GLU A 9 21.15 4.92 -4.08
C GLU A 9 19.64 4.88 -3.78
N ALA A 10 18.84 4.27 -4.66
CA ALA A 10 17.42 4.05 -4.40
C ALA A 10 17.21 3.15 -3.17
N ALA A 11 18.02 2.10 -3.01
CA ALA A 11 17.94 1.20 -1.85
C ALA A 11 18.32 1.90 -0.53
N GLU A 12 19.23 2.89 -0.58
CA GLU A 12 19.56 3.70 0.60
C GLU A 12 18.40 4.65 0.99
N VAL A 13 17.56 5.11 0.06
CA VAL A 13 16.31 5.82 0.40
C VAL A 13 15.35 4.91 1.17
N GLY A 14 15.17 3.66 0.73
CA GLY A 14 14.40 2.66 1.48
C GLY A 14 14.96 2.44 2.89
N ARG A 15 16.29 2.24 3.01
CA ARG A 15 16.96 2.10 4.31
C ARG A 15 16.75 3.32 5.22
N ARG A 16 16.79 4.53 4.66
CA ARG A 16 16.61 5.78 5.41
C ARG A 16 15.19 5.90 5.97
N GLN A 17 14.17 5.56 5.19
CA GLN A 17 12.78 5.50 5.67
C GLN A 17 12.60 4.51 6.82
N VAL A 18 13.17 3.31 6.74
CA VAL A 18 13.10 2.33 7.86
C VAL A 18 13.80 2.86 9.12
N ARG A 19 14.96 3.50 8.97
CA ARG A 19 15.65 4.17 10.10
C ARG A 19 14.84 5.32 10.70
N ASN A 20 13.96 5.93 9.92
CA ASN A 20 13.10 7.03 10.33
C ASN A 20 11.68 6.56 10.72
N GLY A 21 11.50 5.27 11.02
CA GLY A 21 10.28 4.73 11.62
C GLY A 21 9.32 4.03 10.66
N ALA A 22 9.66 3.85 9.38
CA ALA A 22 8.87 3.00 8.49
C ALA A 22 9.00 1.51 8.89
N HIS A 23 7.92 0.94 9.43
CA HIS A 23 7.86 -0.47 9.83
C HIS A 23 7.77 -1.44 8.64
N ILE A 24 7.28 -0.96 7.50
CA ILE A 24 7.13 -1.66 6.21
C ILE A 24 7.64 -0.69 5.14
N LEU A 25 8.29 -1.20 4.08
CA LEU A 25 8.55 -0.41 2.87
C LEU A 25 7.62 -0.81 1.75
N ASP A 26 6.88 0.17 1.24
CA ASP A 26 6.18 0.06 -0.04
C ASP A 26 7.15 0.26 -1.21
N VAL A 27 6.98 -0.56 -2.25
CA VAL A 27 7.85 -0.61 -3.44
C VAL A 27 6.98 -0.70 -4.69
N CYS A 28 6.72 0.45 -5.30
CA CYS A 28 6.17 0.58 -6.66
C CYS A 28 7.29 1.01 -7.62
N LEU A 29 7.56 0.21 -8.66
CA LEU A 29 8.49 0.57 -9.75
C LEU A 29 7.80 0.63 -11.13
N GLN A 30 6.46 0.62 -11.15
CA GLN A 30 5.67 0.62 -12.38
C GLN A 30 5.90 1.91 -13.19
N ASP A 31 6.49 1.76 -14.38
CA ASP A 31 6.84 2.84 -15.31
C ASP A 31 6.56 2.36 -16.75
N PRO A 32 5.62 2.99 -17.50
CA PRO A 32 5.23 2.52 -18.84
C PRO A 32 6.37 2.45 -19.86
N ASP A 33 7.45 3.20 -19.65
CA ASP A 33 8.59 3.26 -20.56
C ASP A 33 9.70 2.24 -20.21
N ARG A 34 9.45 1.32 -19.24
CA ARG A 34 10.47 0.43 -18.67
C ARG A 34 9.99 -1.01 -18.44
N ASP A 35 10.96 -1.92 -18.29
CA ASP A 35 10.73 -3.29 -17.85
C ASP A 35 10.70 -3.35 -16.31
N GLU A 36 9.49 -3.29 -15.76
CA GLU A 36 9.23 -3.35 -14.32
C GLU A 36 9.82 -4.62 -13.68
N THR A 37 9.75 -5.77 -14.36
CA THR A 37 10.30 -7.03 -13.83
C THR A 37 11.82 -6.93 -13.67
N SER A 38 12.53 -6.45 -14.70
CA SER A 38 13.98 -6.27 -14.67
C SER A 38 14.42 -5.26 -13.59
N ASP A 39 13.69 -4.16 -13.46
CA ASP A 39 14.01 -3.12 -12.46
C ASP A 39 13.72 -3.58 -11.03
N VAL A 40 12.59 -4.25 -10.78
CA VAL A 40 12.24 -4.79 -9.45
C VAL A 40 13.26 -5.84 -9.02
N ILE A 41 13.70 -6.73 -9.92
CA ILE A 41 14.77 -7.70 -9.64
C ILE A 41 16.07 -6.98 -9.22
N LYS A 42 16.56 -6.04 -10.04
CA LYS A 42 17.79 -5.28 -9.75
C LYS A 42 17.68 -4.47 -8.45
N PHE A 43 16.51 -3.91 -8.17
CA PHE A 43 16.26 -3.09 -6.99
C PHE A 43 16.17 -3.92 -5.71
N LEU A 44 15.40 -5.00 -5.68
CA LEU A 44 15.25 -5.87 -4.51
C LEU A 44 16.57 -6.53 -4.11
N ASP A 45 17.41 -6.91 -5.08
CA ASP A 45 18.76 -7.42 -4.83
C ASP A 45 19.65 -6.42 -4.07
N GLN A 46 19.43 -5.11 -4.23
CA GLN A 46 20.09 -4.05 -3.46
C GLN A 46 19.38 -3.74 -2.15
N LEU A 47 18.04 -3.77 -2.13
CA LEU A 47 17.23 -3.45 -0.96
C LEU A 47 17.40 -4.50 0.15
N ASN A 48 17.32 -5.80 -0.18
CA ASN A 48 17.41 -6.92 0.75
C ASN A 48 18.74 -7.00 1.53
N ARG A 49 19.80 -6.38 0.99
CA ARG A 49 21.12 -6.25 1.64
C ARG A 49 21.14 -5.18 2.73
N ARG A 50 20.26 -4.18 2.64
CA ARG A 50 20.27 -2.95 3.46
C ARG A 50 19.06 -2.84 4.40
N VAL A 51 17.94 -3.46 4.04
CA VAL A 51 16.66 -3.43 4.75
C VAL A 51 16.33 -4.81 5.32
N LYS A 52 15.73 -4.82 6.51
CA LYS A 52 15.17 -6.02 7.18
C LYS A 52 13.70 -5.85 7.62
N ALA A 53 13.11 -4.70 7.35
CA ALA A 53 11.66 -4.50 7.45
C ALA A 53 10.95 -5.31 6.36
N PRO A 54 9.71 -5.79 6.59
CA PRO A 54 8.85 -6.33 5.55
C PRO A 54 8.71 -5.40 4.36
N ILE A 55 8.57 -5.99 3.18
CA ILE A 55 8.33 -5.26 1.93
C ILE A 55 6.87 -5.48 1.50
N MET A 56 6.21 -4.37 1.17
CA MET A 56 4.96 -4.30 0.44
C MET A 56 5.31 -4.06 -1.03
N ILE A 57 4.94 -4.99 -1.92
CA ILE A 57 5.16 -4.88 -3.36
C ILE A 57 3.91 -4.31 -3.99
N ASP A 58 4.03 -3.13 -4.61
CA ASP A 58 2.94 -2.45 -5.31
C ASP A 58 3.11 -2.61 -6.82
N SER A 59 2.28 -3.45 -7.42
CA SER A 59 2.29 -3.72 -8.86
C SER A 59 0.97 -4.27 -9.36
N THR A 60 0.56 -3.80 -10.54
CA THR A 60 -0.58 -4.39 -11.26
C THR A 60 -0.25 -5.74 -11.94
N ASP A 61 1.02 -6.12 -12.12
CA ASP A 61 1.40 -7.36 -12.82
C ASP A 61 1.67 -8.54 -11.87
N ALA A 62 0.90 -9.62 -12.02
CA ALA A 62 1.07 -10.86 -11.25
C ALA A 62 2.45 -11.54 -11.45
N SER A 63 3.10 -11.33 -12.60
CA SER A 63 4.45 -11.85 -12.88
C SER A 63 5.53 -11.08 -12.13
N VAL A 64 5.43 -9.75 -12.07
CA VAL A 64 6.28 -8.88 -11.23
C VAL A 64 6.10 -9.24 -9.75
N ILE A 65 4.85 -9.44 -9.31
CA ILE A 65 4.56 -9.93 -7.95
C ILE A 65 5.26 -11.27 -7.68
N GLU A 66 5.13 -12.27 -8.57
CA GLU A 66 5.78 -13.57 -8.33
C GLU A 66 7.32 -13.47 -8.31
N GLU A 67 7.93 -12.74 -9.24
CA GLU A 67 9.38 -12.53 -9.24
C GLU A 67 9.86 -11.76 -8.00
N SER A 68 9.05 -10.85 -7.46
CA SER A 68 9.34 -10.19 -6.19
C SER A 68 9.30 -11.17 -5.02
N LEU A 69 8.21 -11.93 -4.88
CA LEU A 69 8.00 -12.88 -3.79
C LEU A 69 9.08 -13.96 -3.72
N LYS A 70 9.61 -14.41 -4.87
CA LYS A 70 10.76 -15.34 -4.95
C LYS A 70 12.04 -14.80 -4.31
N ARG A 71 12.18 -13.48 -4.15
CA ARG A 71 13.39 -12.79 -3.66
C ARG A 71 13.25 -12.19 -2.27
N LEU A 72 12.02 -11.95 -1.81
CA LEU A 72 11.75 -11.40 -0.48
C LEU A 72 11.97 -12.46 0.62
N GLN A 73 12.33 -12.00 1.81
CA GLN A 73 12.57 -12.84 2.98
C GLN A 73 11.54 -12.54 4.07
N GLY A 74 10.90 -13.58 4.60
CA GLY A 74 9.83 -13.44 5.59
C GLY A 74 8.49 -13.06 4.96
N LYS A 75 7.53 -12.69 5.83
CA LYS A 75 6.17 -12.31 5.42
C LYS A 75 6.20 -10.96 4.70
N SER A 76 5.84 -10.98 3.43
CA SER A 76 5.68 -9.79 2.58
C SER A 76 4.20 -9.42 2.45
N ILE A 77 3.92 -8.27 1.85
CA ILE A 77 2.56 -7.80 1.57
C ILE A 77 2.46 -7.53 0.07
N ILE A 78 1.33 -7.88 -0.55
CA ILE A 78 1.03 -7.57 -1.95
C ILE A 78 0.02 -6.43 -1.97
N ASN A 79 0.39 -5.33 -2.62
CA ASN A 79 -0.43 -4.17 -2.89
C ASN A 79 -0.77 -4.14 -4.40
N SER A 80 -2.03 -4.24 -4.81
CA SER A 80 -3.21 -4.75 -4.09
C SER A 80 -3.98 -5.73 -4.99
N ILE A 81 -4.98 -6.41 -4.41
CA ILE A 81 -6.04 -7.09 -5.15
C ILE A 81 -7.36 -6.33 -4.98
N ASN A 82 -8.27 -6.49 -5.93
CA ASN A 82 -9.61 -5.92 -5.91
C ASN A 82 -10.56 -6.79 -6.75
N LEU A 83 -11.81 -6.38 -6.89
CA LEU A 83 -12.83 -7.07 -7.69
C LEU A 83 -13.22 -6.30 -8.97
N GLU A 84 -12.36 -5.40 -9.47
CA GLU A 84 -12.67 -4.50 -10.61
C GLU A 84 -13.07 -5.28 -11.88
N ASP A 85 -12.30 -6.32 -12.21
CA ASP A 85 -12.60 -7.30 -13.26
C ASP A 85 -13.25 -8.59 -12.69
N GLY A 86 -14.09 -8.43 -11.66
CA GLY A 86 -14.61 -9.54 -10.86
C GLY A 86 -13.48 -10.31 -10.17
N GLU A 87 -13.55 -11.65 -10.18
CA GLU A 87 -12.56 -12.48 -9.47
C GLU A 87 -11.23 -12.73 -10.22
N GLU A 88 -11.02 -12.21 -11.44
CA GLU A 88 -9.80 -12.56 -12.22
C GLU A 88 -8.51 -12.23 -11.45
N ARG A 89 -8.44 -11.03 -10.85
CA ARG A 89 -7.26 -10.62 -10.08
C ARG A 89 -7.05 -11.49 -8.83
N PHE A 90 -8.12 -11.95 -8.19
CA PHE A 90 -8.06 -12.88 -7.06
C PHE A 90 -7.50 -14.24 -7.51
N GLN A 91 -8.03 -14.79 -8.61
CA GLN A 91 -7.59 -16.06 -9.20
C GLN A 91 -6.10 -16.06 -9.58
N ARG A 92 -5.57 -14.91 -10.03
CA ARG A 92 -4.16 -14.76 -10.42
C ARG A 92 -3.22 -14.53 -9.24
N VAL A 93 -3.61 -13.71 -8.26
CA VAL A 93 -2.70 -13.22 -7.20
C VAL A 93 -2.82 -14.01 -5.90
N VAL A 94 -4.00 -14.46 -5.50
CA VAL A 94 -4.19 -15.19 -4.22
C VAL A 94 -3.41 -16.51 -4.17
N PRO A 95 -3.29 -17.31 -5.25
CA PRO A 95 -2.42 -18.49 -5.24
C PRO A 95 -0.94 -18.16 -5.02
N LEU A 96 -0.47 -16.99 -5.46
CA LEU A 96 0.90 -16.52 -5.18
C LEU A 96 1.02 -16.14 -3.71
N ALA A 97 0.10 -15.34 -3.19
CA ALA A 97 0.07 -14.95 -1.78
C ALA A 97 0.13 -16.17 -0.84
N ARG A 98 -0.71 -17.17 -1.08
CA ARG A 98 -0.74 -18.42 -0.31
C ARG A 98 0.51 -19.29 -0.52
N ARG A 99 1.10 -19.32 -1.72
CA ARG A 99 2.34 -20.06 -2.01
C ARG A 99 3.56 -19.50 -1.26
N TYR A 100 3.67 -18.18 -1.18
CA TYR A 100 4.82 -17.48 -0.60
C TYR A 100 4.59 -16.98 0.84
N GLY A 101 3.39 -17.15 1.39
CA GLY A 101 3.05 -16.71 2.75
C GLY A 101 2.97 -15.19 2.89
N ALA A 102 2.43 -14.51 1.88
CA ALA A 102 2.27 -13.06 1.85
C ALA A 102 0.84 -12.64 2.21
N ALA A 103 0.71 -11.49 2.88
CA ALA A 103 -0.57 -10.84 3.12
C ALA A 103 -1.02 -10.02 1.89
N LEU A 104 -2.30 -9.66 1.86
CA LEU A 104 -2.98 -9.02 0.72
C LEU A 104 -3.58 -7.70 1.17
N VAL A 105 -3.20 -6.60 0.50
CA VAL A 105 -4.02 -5.38 0.50
C VAL A 105 -5.19 -5.58 -0.43
N VAL A 106 -6.41 -5.33 0.06
CA VAL A 106 -7.66 -5.51 -0.67
C VAL A 106 -8.35 -4.16 -0.83
N GLY A 107 -8.28 -3.60 -2.03
CA GLY A 107 -8.94 -2.34 -2.35
C GLY A 107 -10.46 -2.52 -2.44
N CYS A 108 -11.23 -1.58 -1.89
CA CYS A 108 -12.69 -1.55 -2.03
C CYS A 108 -13.13 -1.06 -3.43
N ILE A 109 -12.66 -1.77 -4.46
CA ILE A 109 -13.04 -1.61 -5.87
C ILE A 109 -13.73 -2.92 -6.30
N ASP A 110 -14.86 -2.84 -7.00
CA ASP A 110 -15.52 -3.99 -7.61
C ASP A 110 -16.09 -3.70 -9.01
N ASP A 111 -16.83 -4.67 -9.56
CA ASP A 111 -17.37 -4.72 -10.92
C ASP A 111 -18.64 -3.88 -11.14
N ASP A 112 -18.95 -2.91 -10.27
CA ASP A 112 -20.09 -2.00 -10.48
C ASP A 112 -19.83 -1.01 -11.64
N PRO A 113 -20.68 -0.97 -12.68
CA PRO A 113 -20.42 -0.18 -13.88
C PRO A 113 -20.57 1.35 -13.69
N ASN A 114 -21.10 1.81 -12.55
CA ASN A 114 -21.29 3.23 -12.22
C ASN A 114 -20.37 3.68 -11.07
N GLN A 115 -20.05 2.78 -10.15
CA GLN A 115 -19.33 3.08 -8.92
C GLN A 115 -18.34 1.96 -8.52
N ALA A 116 -17.56 1.47 -9.48
CA ALA A 116 -16.48 0.50 -9.27
C ALA A 116 -15.60 0.87 -8.06
N GLN A 117 -15.12 2.12 -7.97
CA GLN A 117 -14.42 2.64 -6.79
C GLN A 117 -15.42 3.10 -5.72
N ALA A 118 -15.45 2.45 -4.55
CA ALA A 118 -16.34 2.82 -3.47
C ALA A 118 -16.05 4.23 -2.89
N ILE A 119 -17.10 5.06 -2.81
CA ILE A 119 -17.02 6.45 -2.30
C ILE A 119 -17.69 6.56 -0.92
N THR A 120 -18.90 6.01 -0.77
CA THR A 120 -19.66 6.06 0.48
C THR A 120 -19.15 5.01 1.48
N ARG A 121 -19.36 5.24 2.77
CA ARG A 121 -19.02 4.29 3.84
C ARG A 121 -19.71 2.94 3.61
N GLU A 122 -20.96 2.99 3.19
CA GLU A 122 -21.84 1.85 2.97
C GLU A 122 -21.30 0.98 1.83
N ARG A 123 -20.91 1.60 0.70
CA ARG A 123 -20.33 0.87 -0.44
C ARG A 123 -18.98 0.25 -0.11
N LYS A 124 -18.15 0.96 0.67
CA LYS A 124 -16.85 0.43 1.14
C LYS A 124 -17.03 -0.81 2.02
N LEU A 125 -17.97 -0.74 2.97
CA LEU A 125 -18.29 -1.87 3.84
C LEU A 125 -18.85 -3.06 3.04
N GLU A 126 -19.73 -2.81 2.07
CA GLU A 126 -20.32 -3.85 1.21
C GLU A 126 -19.25 -4.61 0.42
N ILE A 127 -18.35 -3.89 -0.27
CA ILE A 127 -17.25 -4.50 -1.02
C ILE A 127 -16.29 -5.22 -0.09
N ALA A 128 -15.87 -4.61 1.03
CA ALA A 128 -15.01 -5.26 2.01
C ALA A 128 -15.61 -6.58 2.53
N GLN A 129 -16.91 -6.61 2.86
CA GLN A 129 -17.61 -7.83 3.28
C GLN A 129 -17.73 -8.87 2.16
N ARG A 130 -17.93 -8.46 0.91
CA ARG A 130 -17.95 -9.36 -0.26
C ARG A 130 -16.57 -9.99 -0.46
N SER A 131 -15.52 -9.18 -0.52
CA SER A 131 -14.14 -9.63 -0.67
C SER A 131 -13.69 -10.51 0.48
N HIS A 132 -14.04 -10.17 1.73
CA HIS A 132 -13.74 -11.00 2.90
C HIS A 132 -14.27 -12.42 2.73
N ARG A 133 -15.59 -12.58 2.52
CA ARG A 133 -16.22 -13.90 2.36
C ARG A 133 -15.57 -14.70 1.23
N LEU A 134 -15.34 -14.08 0.07
CA LEU A 134 -14.65 -14.75 -1.04
C LEU A 134 -13.26 -15.23 -0.59
N LEU A 135 -12.44 -14.37 -0.02
CA LEU A 135 -11.06 -14.69 0.38
C LEU A 135 -11.01 -15.78 1.46
N THR A 136 -11.87 -15.73 2.47
CA THR A 136 -11.88 -16.70 3.57
C THR A 136 -12.55 -18.02 3.19
N GLU A 137 -13.71 -17.99 2.53
CA GLU A 137 -14.52 -19.17 2.24
C GLU A 137 -14.09 -19.88 0.95
N ASN A 138 -13.84 -19.15 -0.14
CA ASN A 138 -13.52 -19.73 -1.45
C ASN A 138 -12.02 -19.90 -1.66
N TYR A 139 -11.20 -18.93 -1.25
CA TYR A 139 -9.76 -18.95 -1.47
C TYR A 139 -8.93 -19.47 -0.28
N GLY A 140 -9.52 -19.58 0.91
CA GLY A 140 -8.84 -20.08 2.12
C GLY A 140 -7.68 -19.21 2.58
N VAL A 141 -7.83 -17.88 2.47
CA VAL A 141 -6.92 -16.87 3.04
C VAL A 141 -7.28 -16.68 4.52
N ALA A 142 -6.28 -16.53 5.39
CA ALA A 142 -6.49 -16.26 6.81
C ALA A 142 -6.90 -14.80 7.04
N GLU A 143 -7.73 -14.51 8.04
CA GLU A 143 -8.23 -13.14 8.28
C GLU A 143 -7.07 -12.18 8.62
N GLU A 144 -6.06 -12.65 9.33
CA GLU A 144 -4.82 -11.92 9.65
C GLU A 144 -3.87 -11.66 8.46
N ASP A 145 -4.20 -12.20 7.28
CA ASP A 145 -3.52 -11.93 6.00
C ASP A 145 -4.29 -10.91 5.13
N ILE A 146 -5.45 -10.42 5.56
CA ILE A 146 -6.31 -9.51 4.79
C ILE A 146 -6.23 -8.09 5.36
N ILE A 147 -5.72 -7.14 4.56
CA ILE A 147 -5.62 -5.72 4.92
C ILE A 147 -6.55 -4.95 3.98
N PHE A 148 -7.65 -4.40 4.49
CA PHE A 148 -8.56 -3.61 3.65
C PHE A 148 -8.04 -2.19 3.41
N ASP A 149 -7.92 -1.79 2.15
CA ASP A 149 -7.90 -0.38 1.76
C ASP A 149 -9.35 0.05 1.46
N PRO A 150 -9.98 0.86 2.34
CA PRO A 150 -11.35 1.34 2.15
C PRO A 150 -11.47 2.41 1.05
N LEU A 151 -10.42 2.61 0.26
CA LEU A 151 -10.22 3.68 -0.70
C LEU A 151 -10.30 5.08 -0.13
N THR A 152 -9.62 5.93 -0.85
CA THR A 152 -9.23 7.25 -0.39
C THR A 152 -9.85 8.30 -1.33
N LYS A 153 -11.18 8.50 -1.27
CA LYS A 153 -11.87 9.60 -1.98
C LYS A 153 -13.12 10.19 -1.30
N THR A 154 -12.95 11.40 -0.77
CA THR A 154 -13.88 12.56 -0.82
C THR A 154 -13.03 13.78 -0.40
N VAL A 155 -12.18 14.27 -1.32
CA VAL A 155 -10.94 15.05 -1.05
C VAL A 155 -9.95 14.25 -0.19
N LEU A 156 -8.98 13.51 -0.77
CA LEU A 156 -8.32 12.45 0.02
C LEU A 156 -7.00 11.82 -0.48
N GLY A 157 -6.39 11.08 0.47
CA GLY A 157 -5.27 10.13 0.45
C GLY A 157 -3.96 10.72 0.89
N VAL A 158 -3.44 10.51 2.10
CA VAL A 158 -2.34 11.30 2.74
C VAL A 158 -1.61 12.33 1.83
N SER A 159 -0.65 11.92 0.98
CA SER A 159 0.07 12.83 0.04
C SER A 159 -0.79 13.44 -1.07
N ASN A 160 -1.88 12.78 -1.45
CA ASN A 160 -2.91 13.16 -2.41
C ASN A 160 -4.00 14.10 -1.82
N VAL A 161 -4.38 14.00 -0.52
CA VAL A 161 -5.30 14.98 0.12
C VAL A 161 -4.67 16.37 0.08
N SER A 162 -3.37 16.37 0.35
CA SER A 162 -2.54 17.55 0.46
C SER A 162 -1.89 17.94 -0.88
N PHE A 163 -2.26 17.29 -1.99
CA PHE A 163 -1.79 17.67 -3.31
C PHE A 163 -2.35 19.06 -3.69
N GLY A 164 -1.45 19.98 -4.05
CA GLY A 164 -1.80 21.39 -4.28
C GLY A 164 -1.62 22.32 -3.07
N LEU A 165 -1.40 21.79 -1.86
CA LEU A 165 -1.03 22.61 -0.70
C LEU A 165 0.49 22.91 -0.65
N PRO A 166 0.93 24.05 -0.09
CA PRO A 166 2.34 24.30 0.24
C PRO A 166 2.88 23.24 1.21
N ALA A 167 4.17 22.88 1.10
CA ALA A 167 4.78 21.77 1.83
C ALA A 167 4.46 21.73 3.34
N ALA A 168 4.59 22.86 4.05
CA ALA A 168 4.25 22.97 5.47
C ALA A 168 2.76 22.69 5.78
N GLY A 169 1.85 23.07 4.88
CA GLY A 169 0.42 22.75 5.00
C GLY A 169 0.14 21.26 4.77
N ARG A 170 0.94 20.59 3.94
CA ARG A 170 0.84 19.14 3.72
C ARG A 170 1.18 18.37 5.00
N GLU A 171 2.30 18.68 5.64
CA GLU A 171 2.74 18.02 6.87
C GLU A 171 1.68 18.05 7.98
N VAL A 172 1.12 19.24 8.24
CA VAL A 172 0.11 19.43 9.28
C VAL A 172 -1.19 18.70 8.92
N PHE A 173 -1.72 18.91 7.71
CA PHE A 173 -2.96 18.26 7.27
C PHE A 173 -2.85 16.73 7.35
N ASN A 174 -1.76 16.17 6.85
CA ASN A 174 -1.52 14.72 6.83
C ASN A 174 -1.50 14.12 8.24
N SER A 175 -0.91 14.83 9.19
CA SER A 175 -0.78 14.38 10.58
C SER A 175 -2.12 14.45 11.34
N VAL A 176 -2.91 15.50 11.13
CA VAL A 176 -4.27 15.63 11.69
C VAL A 176 -5.23 14.62 11.07
N PHE A 177 -5.17 14.43 9.75
CA PHE A 177 -5.99 13.41 9.06
C PHE A 177 -5.66 12.00 9.57
N LEU A 178 -4.37 11.64 9.68
CA LEU A 178 -3.96 10.35 10.23
C LEU A 178 -4.42 10.18 11.68
N TYR A 179 -4.35 11.22 12.51
CA TYR A 179 -4.88 11.17 13.87
C TYR A 179 -6.37 10.76 13.88
N HIS A 180 -7.24 11.43 13.13
CA HIS A 180 -8.66 11.06 13.06
C HIS A 180 -8.88 9.65 12.48
N CYS A 181 -8.09 9.22 11.50
CA CYS A 181 -8.16 7.84 11.00
C CYS A 181 -7.76 6.81 12.06
N THR A 182 -6.71 7.04 12.85
CA THR A 182 -6.34 6.12 13.95
C THR A 182 -7.41 6.07 15.04
N GLN A 183 -8.05 7.20 15.38
CA GLN A 183 -9.20 7.22 16.30
C GLN A 183 -10.42 6.46 15.73
N ALA A 184 -10.55 6.37 14.40
CA ALA A 184 -11.56 5.59 13.71
C ALA A 184 -11.18 4.11 13.48
N GLY A 185 -10.02 3.66 13.97
CA GLY A 185 -9.57 2.26 13.87
C GLY A 185 -8.65 1.94 12.69
N LEU A 186 -7.88 2.90 12.18
CA LEU A 186 -6.86 2.62 11.14
C LEU A 186 -5.57 2.04 11.76
N ASP A 187 -5.25 0.78 11.42
CA ASP A 187 -4.05 0.09 11.90
C ASP A 187 -2.77 0.36 11.07
N MET A 188 -2.89 0.72 9.78
CA MET A 188 -1.76 0.88 8.86
C MET A 188 -1.97 2.07 7.90
N ALA A 189 -0.88 2.77 7.56
CA ALA A 189 -0.90 3.86 6.58
C ALA A 189 0.41 3.91 5.77
N ILE A 190 0.31 4.11 4.46
CA ILE A 190 1.44 4.45 3.60
C ILE A 190 1.72 5.95 3.74
N VAL A 191 2.85 6.32 4.33
CA VAL A 191 3.22 7.71 4.65
C VAL A 191 4.69 7.99 4.37
N ASN A 192 5.04 9.26 4.13
CA ASN A 192 6.44 9.68 4.14
C ASN A 192 6.94 9.79 5.59
N SER A 193 7.56 8.71 6.08
CA SER A 193 8.14 8.60 7.43
C SER A 193 9.04 9.78 7.86
N GLU A 194 9.71 10.45 6.92
CA GLU A 194 10.64 11.55 7.21
C GLU A 194 9.91 12.89 7.51
N MET A 195 8.64 13.00 7.12
CA MET A 195 7.87 14.25 7.13
C MET A 195 6.68 14.22 8.10
N MET A 196 6.48 13.11 8.82
CA MET A 196 5.40 12.98 9.80
C MET A 196 5.76 13.69 11.12
N ARG A 197 4.89 14.60 11.56
CA ARG A 197 5.01 15.24 12.88
C ARG A 197 4.16 14.49 13.89
N GLY A 198 4.68 14.30 15.11
CA GLY A 198 3.89 13.71 16.18
C GLY A 198 2.75 14.65 16.60
N THR A 199 1.55 14.13 16.82
CA THR A 199 0.34 14.91 17.19
C THR A 199 0.57 15.89 18.35
N PRO A 200 1.34 15.58 19.42
CA PRO A 200 1.64 16.54 20.49
C PRO A 200 2.44 17.78 20.07
N SER A 201 3.01 17.80 18.86
CA SER A 201 3.74 18.94 18.29
C SER A 201 2.88 19.85 17.41
N ILE A 202 1.59 19.52 17.25
CA ILE A 202 0.61 20.29 16.48
C ILE A 202 -0.32 21.01 17.47
N PRO A 203 -0.55 22.33 17.33
CA PRO A 203 -1.45 23.06 18.23
C PRO A 203 -2.88 22.49 18.18
N GLU A 204 -3.53 22.36 19.33
CA GLU A 204 -4.90 21.82 19.44
C GLU A 204 -5.92 22.59 18.59
N GLU A 205 -5.71 23.91 18.40
CA GLU A 205 -6.49 24.79 17.51
C GLU A 205 -6.53 24.30 16.05
N THR A 206 -5.54 23.48 15.65
CA THR A 206 -5.44 22.88 14.31
C THR A 206 -6.15 21.52 14.18
N HIS A 207 -6.70 20.99 15.28
CA HIS A 207 -7.37 19.68 15.32
C HIS A 207 -8.90 19.79 15.19
N THR A 208 -9.44 21.01 15.13
CA THR A 208 -10.86 21.27 14.87
C THR A 208 -11.08 21.61 13.40
N VAL A 209 -11.90 20.80 12.72
CA VAL A 209 -12.41 21.00 11.34
C VAL A 209 -13.88 21.37 11.39
#